data_AF-A0ABD3UDX1-F1
#
_entry.id   AF-A0ABD3UDX1-F1
#
_cell.length_a   1.000
_cell.length_b   1.000
_cell.length_c   1.000
_cell.angle_alpha   90.00
_cell.angle_beta   90.00
_cell.angle_gamma   90.00
#
_symmetry.space_group_name_H-M   'P 1'
#
loop_
_entity.id
_entity.type
_entity.pdbx_description
1 polymer ?
#
loop_
_entity_poly.entity_id
_entity_poly.type
_entity_poly.pdbx_seq_one_letter_code
_entity_poly.pdbx_strand_id
1 'polypeptide(L)'
;MVNYCAIIGCNRTGGKDKVSFFRLPAVITNQGEKTQELSEKRRRLWISRISRSDLQPASYPFIRVCSDHFVNGKPSPLYPEGATDWTPTLNLGHPKCNTEATPTPDRENRLKGRQQKRKTVEAAQSLISLFNDIQDNTETDSKLESDEPEFDCKTCFFEEEIVSVCGTKTTRASLVRLI
;
A
#
# COMPACT_ATOMS: atom_id res chain seq x y z
N MET A 1 18.16 -2.66 -3.71
CA MET A 1 16.93 -3.35 -4.17
C MET A 1 16.19 -3.90 -2.97
N VAL A 2 14.87 -3.70 -2.89
CA VAL A 2 14.03 -4.18 -1.76
C VAL A 2 13.66 -5.65 -1.96
N ASN A 3 13.67 -6.45 -0.89
CA ASN A 3 13.17 -7.83 -0.93
C ASN A 3 11.65 -7.84 -0.67
N TYR A 4 10.91 -8.69 -1.37
CA TYR A 4 9.47 -8.89 -1.18
C TYR A 4 9.19 -10.38 -0.90
N CYS A 5 8.13 -10.70 -0.14
CA CYS A 5 7.71 -12.08 0.01
C CYS A 5 7.04 -12.59 -1.27
N ALA A 6 7.36 -13.81 -1.70
CA ALA A 6 6.75 -14.45 -2.86
C ALA A 6 5.36 -15.04 -2.58
N ILE A 7 5.03 -15.31 -1.31
CA ILE A 7 3.75 -15.91 -0.89
C ILE A 7 2.58 -14.98 -1.23
N ILE A 8 1.51 -15.56 -1.78
CA ILE A 8 0.30 -14.84 -2.21
C ILE A 8 -0.27 -14.04 -1.04
N GLY A 9 -0.64 -12.77 -1.28
CA GLY A 9 -1.21 -11.88 -0.26
C GLY A 9 -0.25 -11.42 0.85
N CYS A 10 0.99 -11.92 0.92
CA CYS A 10 1.97 -11.48 1.91
C CYS A 10 2.62 -10.15 1.49
N ASN A 11 2.39 -9.09 2.26
CA ASN A 11 2.84 -7.73 1.95
C ASN A 11 4.14 -7.34 2.69
N ARG A 12 4.89 -8.31 3.23
CA ARG A 12 6.14 -8.06 3.97
C ARG A 12 7.26 -7.58 3.05
N THR A 13 7.97 -6.51 3.42
CA THR A 13 9.08 -5.95 2.63
C THR A 13 10.37 -5.74 3.44
N GLY A 14 11.50 -6.16 2.85
CA GLY A 14 12.82 -6.10 3.47
C GLY A 14 13.36 -4.68 3.50
N GLY A 15 13.34 -4.09 4.70
CA GLY A 15 13.75 -2.71 4.97
C GLY A 15 12.68 -1.91 5.74
N LYS A 16 11.40 -2.26 5.55
CA LYS A 16 10.29 -1.71 6.35
C LYS A 16 9.97 -2.62 7.54
N ASP A 17 9.82 -3.91 7.28
CA ASP A 17 9.41 -4.88 8.29
C ASP A 17 10.63 -5.55 8.93
N LYS A 18 10.60 -5.75 10.25
CA LYS A 18 11.65 -6.43 11.02
C LYS A 18 11.59 -7.97 10.87
N VAL A 19 11.61 -8.45 9.62
CA VAL A 19 11.51 -9.89 9.29
C VAL A 19 12.67 -10.37 8.41
N SER A 20 13.09 -11.61 8.61
CA SER A 20 14.12 -12.28 7.81
C SER A 20 13.53 -12.83 6.49
N PHE A 21 14.32 -12.82 5.41
CA PHE A 21 13.90 -13.24 4.06
C PHE A 21 14.78 -14.37 3.51
N PHE A 22 14.28 -15.60 3.60
CA PHE A 22 14.97 -16.81 3.14
C PHE A 22 14.79 -17.00 1.63
N ARG A 23 15.82 -17.45 0.93
CA ARG A 23 15.75 -17.79 -0.51
C ARG A 23 15.05 -19.14 -0.71
N LEU A 24 14.47 -19.35 -1.90
CA LEU A 24 14.09 -20.68 -2.36
C LEU A 24 15.32 -21.63 -2.32
N PRO A 25 15.20 -22.87 -1.81
CA PRO A 25 16.34 -23.79 -1.73
C PRO A 25 17.05 -24.05 -3.06
N ALA A 26 18.38 -24.11 -2.99
CA ALA A 26 19.21 -24.65 -4.06
C ALA A 26 19.01 -26.16 -4.19
N VAL A 27 19.19 -26.70 -5.40
CA VAL A 27 19.43 -28.12 -5.62
C VAL A 27 20.94 -28.35 -5.54
N ILE A 28 21.36 -29.39 -4.83
CA ILE A 28 22.76 -29.63 -4.46
C ILE A 28 23.22 -30.93 -5.12
N THR A 29 23.77 -30.82 -6.33
CA THR A 29 24.24 -31.98 -7.13
C THR A 29 25.63 -32.49 -6.71
N ASN A 30 26.41 -31.70 -5.96
CA ASN A 30 27.80 -31.98 -5.63
C ASN A 30 28.04 -32.61 -4.24
N GLN A 31 26.97 -33.03 -3.55
CA GLN A 31 27.04 -33.65 -2.21
C GLN A 31 26.42 -35.07 -2.19
N GLY A 32 26.45 -35.75 -3.34
CA GLY A 32 25.91 -37.10 -3.50
C GLY A 32 24.39 -37.14 -3.72
N GLU A 33 23.95 -38.26 -4.30
CA GLU A 33 22.58 -38.54 -4.76
C GLU A 33 21.50 -38.21 -3.71
N LYS A 34 21.61 -38.77 -2.50
CA LYS A 34 20.65 -38.54 -1.40
C LYS A 34 20.48 -37.05 -1.06
N THR A 35 21.56 -36.27 -1.14
CA THR A 35 21.53 -34.82 -0.86
C THR A 35 20.85 -34.06 -2.01
N GLN A 36 21.10 -34.49 -3.25
CA GLN A 36 20.40 -33.99 -4.43
C GLN A 36 18.88 -34.28 -4.31
N GLU A 37 18.48 -35.54 -4.12
CA GLU A 37 17.07 -35.96 -3.97
C GLU A 37 16.33 -35.14 -2.91
N LEU A 38 16.89 -35.03 -1.70
CA LEU A 38 16.28 -34.25 -0.61
C LEU A 38 16.18 -32.75 -0.97
N SER A 39 17.19 -32.19 -1.65
CA SER A 39 17.18 -30.79 -2.07
C SER A 39 16.14 -30.51 -3.17
N GLU A 40 15.96 -31.44 -4.12
CA GLU A 40 14.95 -31.38 -5.18
C GLU A 40 13.54 -31.54 -4.61
N LYS A 41 13.32 -32.57 -3.77
CA LYS A 41 12.06 -32.81 -3.05
C LYS A 41 11.66 -31.58 -2.23
N ARG A 42 12.61 -30.97 -1.51
CA ARG A 42 12.39 -29.74 -0.73
C ARG A 42 12.06 -28.53 -1.61
N ARG A 43 12.81 -28.31 -2.71
CA ARG A 43 12.53 -27.22 -3.67
C ARG A 43 11.14 -27.38 -4.30
N ARG A 44 10.77 -28.59 -4.74
CA ARG A 44 9.47 -28.89 -5.34
C ARG A 44 8.32 -28.59 -4.37
N LEU A 45 8.48 -28.96 -3.10
CA LEU A 45 7.49 -28.65 -2.06
C LEU A 45 7.39 -27.15 -1.79
N TRP A 46 8.50 -26.39 -1.76
CA TRP A 46 8.44 -24.93 -1.64
C TRP A 46 7.69 -24.27 -2.79
N ILE A 47 7.97 -24.66 -4.04
CA ILE A 47 7.27 -24.15 -5.24
C ILE A 47 5.77 -24.45 -5.13
N SER A 48 5.41 -25.69 -4.77
CA SER A 48 4.02 -26.11 -4.53
C SER A 48 3.32 -25.31 -3.43
N ARG A 49 4.03 -24.91 -2.36
CA ARG A 49 3.45 -24.10 -1.26
C ARG A 49 3.30 -22.61 -1.60
N ILE A 50 4.18 -22.06 -2.45
CA ILE A 50 4.07 -20.69 -2.98
C ILE A 50 2.95 -20.60 -4.04
N SER A 51 2.67 -21.71 -4.75
CA SER A 51 1.51 -21.93 -5.64
C SER A 51 1.27 -20.80 -6.66
N ARG A 52 2.34 -20.27 -7.25
CA ARG A 52 2.30 -19.16 -8.22
C ARG A 52 2.63 -19.64 -9.63
N SER A 53 1.84 -19.20 -10.61
CA SER A 53 1.99 -19.53 -12.03
C SER A 53 3.12 -18.75 -12.73
N ASP A 54 3.55 -17.62 -12.16
CA ASP A 54 4.64 -16.79 -12.70
C ASP A 54 6.05 -17.25 -12.28
N LEU A 55 6.16 -18.35 -11.53
CA LEU A 55 7.45 -18.90 -11.10
C LEU A 55 8.11 -19.68 -12.25
N GLN A 56 9.29 -19.23 -12.66
CA GLN A 56 10.09 -19.82 -13.73
C GLN A 56 11.48 -20.18 -13.20
N PRO A 57 12.18 -21.18 -13.78
CA PRO A 57 13.51 -21.59 -13.28
C PRO A 57 14.52 -20.43 -13.19
N ALA A 58 14.43 -19.45 -14.08
CA ALA A 58 15.25 -18.23 -14.06
C ALA A 58 14.94 -17.29 -12.89
N SER A 59 13.70 -17.28 -12.35
CA SER A 59 13.35 -16.42 -11.20
C SER A 59 13.70 -17.04 -9.85
N TYR A 60 13.96 -18.36 -9.79
CA TYR A 60 14.24 -19.12 -8.57
C TYR A 60 15.31 -18.50 -7.63
N PRO A 61 16.45 -17.94 -8.10
CA PRO A 61 17.46 -17.34 -7.22
C PRO A 61 16.97 -16.10 -6.47
N PHE A 62 15.96 -15.41 -7.01
CA PHE A 62 15.43 -14.14 -6.51
C PHE A 62 14.21 -14.31 -5.59
N ILE A 63 13.50 -15.44 -5.69
CA ILE A 63 12.36 -15.79 -4.84
C ILE A 63 12.76 -15.77 -3.36
N ARG A 64 11.99 -15.03 -2.54
CA ARG A 64 12.13 -14.99 -1.08
C ARG A 64 10.82 -15.38 -0.38
N VAL A 65 10.95 -15.96 0.81
CA VAL A 65 9.86 -16.18 1.76
C VAL A 65 10.26 -15.58 3.11
N CYS A 66 9.36 -14.83 3.74
CA CYS A 66 9.64 -14.19 5.04
C CYS A 66 9.46 -15.15 6.23
N SER A 67 9.93 -14.75 7.42
CA SER A 67 9.87 -15.51 8.67
C SER A 67 8.47 -16.03 9.00
N ASP A 68 7.43 -15.23 8.74
CA ASP A 68 6.04 -15.42 9.17
C ASP A 68 5.34 -16.66 8.58
N HIS A 69 6.00 -17.38 7.67
CA HIS A 69 5.52 -18.61 7.03
C HIS A 69 6.10 -19.89 7.68
N PHE A 70 6.98 -19.74 8.67
CA PHE A 70 7.64 -20.81 9.43
C PHE A 70 7.31 -20.68 10.92
N VAL A 71 7.09 -21.79 11.62
CA VAL A 71 6.76 -21.84 13.05
C VAL A 71 7.92 -21.31 13.91
N ASN A 72 9.15 -21.73 13.62
CA ASN A 72 10.37 -21.25 14.26
C ASN A 72 10.93 -19.96 13.63
N GLY A 73 10.17 -19.28 12.77
CA GLY A 73 10.62 -18.09 12.04
C GLY A 73 11.77 -18.29 11.04
N LYS A 74 12.21 -19.54 10.83
CA LYS A 74 13.30 -19.93 9.92
C LYS A 74 13.07 -21.34 9.35
N PRO A 75 13.54 -21.63 8.13
CA PRO A 75 13.50 -22.98 7.59
C PRO A 75 14.46 -23.92 8.34
N SER A 76 14.02 -25.18 8.49
CA SER A 76 14.81 -26.28 9.10
C SER A 76 16.08 -26.62 8.28
N PRO A 77 17.10 -27.31 8.82
CA PRO A 77 18.17 -27.93 8.02
C PRO A 77 17.65 -28.89 6.94
N LEU A 78 18.52 -29.38 6.04
CA LEU A 78 18.11 -30.24 4.92
C LEU A 78 17.80 -31.68 5.35
N TYR A 79 18.71 -32.29 6.12
CA TYR A 79 18.68 -33.72 6.50
C TYR A 79 17.55 -34.18 7.44
N PRO A 80 17.01 -33.40 8.39
CA PRO A 80 15.87 -33.83 9.21
C PRO A 80 14.59 -33.78 8.38
N GLU A 81 14.39 -34.80 7.55
CA GLU A 81 13.18 -34.98 6.75
C GLU A 81 11.95 -35.10 7.67
N GLY A 82 10.86 -34.41 7.31
CA GLY A 82 9.66 -34.32 8.14
C GLY A 82 9.68 -33.25 9.23
N ALA A 83 10.79 -32.52 9.43
CA ALA A 83 10.81 -31.38 10.37
C ALA A 83 9.77 -30.31 9.99
N THR A 84 9.09 -29.74 11.00
CA THR A 84 7.93 -28.84 10.83
C THR A 84 8.17 -27.69 9.85
N ASP A 85 9.36 -27.07 9.92
CA ASP A 85 9.76 -25.94 9.06
C ASP A 85 10.66 -26.34 7.89
N TRP A 86 10.60 -27.60 7.44
CA TRP A 86 11.27 -28.00 6.20
C TRP A 86 10.69 -27.25 4.99
N THR A 87 9.42 -26.87 5.05
CA THR A 87 8.67 -26.12 4.02
C THR A 87 7.84 -25.00 4.68
N PRO A 88 7.51 -23.89 3.99
CA PRO A 88 6.58 -22.90 4.53
C PRO A 88 5.18 -23.51 4.69
N THR A 89 4.57 -23.32 5.86
CA THR A 89 3.31 -23.95 6.28
C THR A 89 2.25 -22.93 6.69
N LEU A 90 2.66 -21.77 7.21
CA LEU A 90 1.75 -20.74 7.74
C LEU A 90 1.41 -19.70 6.66
N ASN A 91 0.20 -19.13 6.76
CA ASN A 91 -0.19 -17.89 6.06
C ASN A 91 0.03 -17.89 4.53
N LEU A 92 -0.24 -19.02 3.86
CA LEU A 92 0.10 -19.21 2.43
C LEU A 92 -0.75 -18.39 1.43
N GLY A 93 -1.84 -17.76 1.90
CA GLY A 93 -2.63 -16.80 1.12
C GLY A 93 -3.60 -17.37 0.08
N HIS A 94 -3.46 -18.65 -0.26
CA HIS A 94 -4.51 -19.46 -0.89
C HIS A 94 -5.36 -20.18 0.18
N PRO A 95 -6.65 -20.45 -0.09
CA PRO A 95 -7.40 -21.38 0.73
C PRO A 95 -6.77 -22.78 0.63
N LYS A 96 -6.69 -23.48 1.76
CA LYS A 96 -6.63 -24.95 1.73
C LYS A 96 -7.90 -25.43 1.01
N CYS A 97 -7.89 -26.60 0.36
CA CYS A 97 -8.96 -26.98 -0.59
C CYS A 97 -10.41 -27.06 -0.03
N ASN A 98 -10.61 -26.88 1.28
CA ASN A 98 -11.92 -26.71 1.90
C ASN A 98 -12.01 -25.35 2.65
N THR A 99 -13.23 -24.80 2.65
CA THR A 99 -13.74 -23.59 3.36
C THR A 99 -13.49 -22.22 2.73
N GLU A 100 -14.58 -21.45 2.71
CA GLU A 100 -14.76 -20.12 2.11
C GLU A 100 -13.75 -19.07 2.58
N ALA A 101 -13.12 -18.37 1.63
CA ALA A 101 -12.08 -17.38 1.92
C ALA A 101 -12.66 -15.97 2.18
N THR A 102 -13.22 -15.75 3.37
CA THR A 102 -13.66 -14.41 3.80
C THR A 102 -12.50 -13.40 3.81
N PRO A 103 -12.67 -12.17 3.30
CA PRO A 103 -11.62 -11.16 3.33
C PRO A 103 -11.29 -10.73 4.76
N THR A 104 -10.01 -10.44 5.05
CA THR A 104 -9.62 -9.94 6.38
C THR A 104 -10.18 -8.53 6.62
N PRO A 105 -10.57 -8.18 7.87
CA PRO A 105 -11.23 -6.92 8.17
C PRO A 105 -10.39 -5.69 7.76
N ASP A 106 -9.07 -5.73 7.96
CA ASP A 106 -8.15 -4.69 7.47
C ASP A 106 -8.22 -4.48 5.95
N ARG A 107 -8.43 -5.54 5.17
CA ARG A 107 -8.54 -5.46 3.71
C ARG A 107 -9.88 -4.85 3.32
N GLU A 108 -10.97 -5.26 3.97
CA GLU A 108 -12.30 -4.72 3.75
C GLU A 108 -12.38 -3.23 4.11
N ASN A 109 -11.87 -2.83 5.27
CA ASN A 109 -11.83 -1.43 5.72
C ASN A 109 -11.03 -0.54 4.75
N ARG A 110 -9.90 -1.03 4.21
CA ARG A 110 -9.15 -0.33 3.16
C ARG A 110 -9.88 -0.25 1.82
N LEU A 111 -10.73 -1.20 1.49
CA LEU A 111 -11.59 -1.14 0.30
C LEU A 111 -12.72 -0.12 0.49
N LYS A 112 -13.41 -0.14 1.63
CA LYS A 112 -14.45 0.84 2.02
C LYS A 112 -13.90 2.28 1.98
N GLY A 113 -12.74 2.53 2.61
CA GLY A 113 -12.09 3.85 2.59
C GLY A 113 -11.68 4.32 1.18
N ARG A 114 -11.31 3.40 0.27
CA ARG A 114 -11.07 3.74 -1.14
C ARG A 114 -12.36 4.08 -1.89
N GLN A 115 -13.44 3.34 -1.65
CA GLN A 115 -14.75 3.62 -2.26
C GLN A 115 -15.30 4.97 -1.79
N GLN A 116 -15.23 5.27 -0.49
CA GLN A 116 -15.61 6.57 0.07
C GLN A 116 -14.85 7.72 -0.60
N LYS A 117 -13.52 7.61 -0.73
CA LYS A 117 -12.71 8.64 -1.41
C LYS A 117 -13.04 8.83 -2.89
N ARG A 118 -13.45 7.77 -3.61
CA ARG A 118 -13.94 7.91 -4.99
C ARG A 118 -15.24 8.70 -5.02
N LYS A 119 -16.23 8.32 -4.21
CA LYS A 119 -17.53 9.01 -4.11
C LYS A 119 -17.40 10.49 -3.73
N THR A 120 -16.47 10.86 -2.85
CA THR A 120 -16.25 12.28 -2.48
C THR A 120 -15.62 13.09 -3.61
N VAL A 121 -14.74 12.50 -4.42
CA VAL A 121 -14.16 13.18 -5.60
C VAL A 121 -15.20 13.32 -6.70
N GLU A 122 -15.96 12.26 -6.95
CA GLU A 122 -17.07 12.21 -7.93
C GLU A 122 -18.17 13.24 -7.61
N ALA A 123 -18.58 13.36 -6.33
CA ALA A 123 -19.52 14.39 -5.88
C ALA A 123 -18.94 15.82 -5.98
N ALA A 124 -17.66 16.01 -5.67
CA ALA A 124 -17.01 17.32 -5.85
C ALA A 124 -16.94 17.72 -7.32
N GLN A 125 -16.69 16.77 -8.23
CA GLN A 125 -16.69 17.00 -9.68
C GLN A 125 -18.08 17.37 -10.19
N SER A 126 -19.15 16.73 -9.72
CA SER A 126 -20.53 17.11 -10.10
C SER A 126 -20.91 18.50 -9.59
N LEU A 127 -20.46 18.89 -8.39
CA LEU A 127 -20.71 20.24 -7.84
C LEU A 127 -19.97 21.32 -8.63
N ILE A 128 -18.76 21.04 -9.13
CA ILE A 128 -17.99 21.96 -9.99
C ILE A 128 -18.69 22.12 -11.35
N SER A 129 -19.21 21.03 -11.95
CA SER A 129 -19.99 21.13 -13.19
C SER A 129 -21.19 22.06 -13.00
N LEU A 130 -22.03 21.78 -11.99
CA LEU A 130 -23.23 22.56 -11.72
C LEU A 130 -22.95 24.04 -11.42
N PHE A 131 -21.78 24.37 -10.85
CA PHE A 131 -21.38 25.76 -10.64
C PHE A 131 -21.07 26.46 -11.98
N ASN A 132 -20.33 25.81 -12.87
CA ASN A 132 -20.04 26.34 -14.20
C ASN A 132 -21.33 26.48 -15.03
N ASP A 133 -22.20 25.46 -14.99
CA ASP A 133 -23.50 25.47 -15.65
C ASP A 133 -24.37 26.66 -15.20
N ILE A 134 -24.24 27.13 -13.94
CA ILE A 134 -24.92 28.33 -13.44
C ILE A 134 -24.26 29.62 -13.93
N GLN A 135 -22.92 29.68 -14.02
CA GLN A 135 -22.19 30.86 -14.51
C GLN A 135 -22.54 31.15 -15.98
N ASP A 136 -22.47 30.15 -16.85
CA ASP A 136 -22.71 30.28 -18.29
C ASP A 136 -24.16 30.74 -18.63
N ASN A 137 -25.12 30.47 -17.73
CA ASN A 137 -26.51 30.93 -17.86
C ASN A 137 -26.75 32.38 -17.38
N THR A 138 -25.73 33.10 -16.88
CA THR A 138 -25.90 34.48 -16.38
C THR A 138 -25.43 35.60 -17.33
N GLU A 139 -24.79 35.26 -18.46
CA GLU A 139 -24.30 36.28 -19.41
C GLU A 139 -25.33 36.71 -20.49
N THR A 140 -26.59 36.25 -20.43
CA THR A 140 -27.56 36.41 -21.55
C THR A 140 -28.94 36.98 -21.22
N ASP A 141 -29.13 37.73 -20.12
CA ASP A 141 -30.23 38.71 -20.10
C ASP A 141 -30.03 39.93 -19.16
N SER A 142 -29.42 41.00 -19.68
CA SER A 142 -29.79 42.39 -19.33
C SER A 142 -29.10 43.41 -20.25
N LYS A 143 -29.82 43.99 -21.22
CA LYS A 143 -29.45 45.28 -21.83
C LYS A 143 -30.61 46.27 -21.83
N LEU A 144 -30.74 47.00 -20.74
CA LEU A 144 -31.37 48.32 -20.68
C LEU A 144 -30.42 49.29 -19.96
N GLU A 145 -30.63 50.58 -20.16
CA GLU A 145 -29.58 51.61 -20.12
C GLU A 145 -30.00 52.78 -19.18
N SER A 146 -29.04 53.39 -18.47
CA SER A 146 -29.21 54.54 -17.54
C SER A 146 -30.13 54.29 -16.32
N ASP A 147 -29.86 54.78 -15.09
CA ASP A 147 -29.09 55.95 -14.66
C ASP A 147 -28.17 55.68 -13.44
N GLU A 148 -27.11 56.50 -13.29
CA GLU A 148 -26.25 56.61 -12.10
C GLU A 148 -26.94 57.40 -10.96
N PRO A 149 -26.53 57.17 -9.71
CA PRO A 149 -26.25 58.31 -8.83
C PRO A 149 -24.83 58.25 -8.23
N GLU A 150 -24.13 59.39 -8.32
CA GLU A 150 -22.77 59.58 -7.82
C GLU A 150 -22.61 59.21 -6.33
N PHE A 151 -21.47 58.60 -5.97
CA PHE A 151 -20.97 58.63 -4.60
C PHE A 151 -19.51 59.13 -4.60
N ASP A 152 -19.35 60.42 -4.31
CA ASP A 152 -18.09 61.16 -4.50
C ASP A 152 -16.98 60.74 -3.52
N CYS A 153 -16.16 59.76 -3.92
CA CYS A 153 -15.04 59.27 -3.13
C CYS A 153 -13.79 60.16 -3.31
N LYS A 154 -13.73 61.23 -2.53
CA LYS A 154 -12.48 61.94 -2.18
C LYS A 154 -12.22 61.63 -0.69
N THR A 155 -11.05 61.14 -0.27
CA THR A 155 -9.69 61.54 -0.69
C THR A 155 -8.60 60.44 -0.56
N CYS A 156 -7.70 60.40 -1.56
CA CYS A 156 -6.23 60.24 -1.46
C CYS A 156 -5.55 58.87 -1.15
N PHE A 157 -4.94 58.32 -2.22
CA PHE A 157 -3.54 57.81 -2.33
C PHE A 157 -2.47 58.66 -1.58
N PHE A 158 -1.19 58.30 -1.34
CA PHE A 158 -0.18 57.27 -1.77
C PHE A 158 0.84 57.05 -0.60
N GLU A 159 1.69 56.00 -0.49
CA GLU A 159 1.67 54.64 -1.07
C GLU A 159 1.89 53.54 0.02
N GLU A 160 3.04 52.92 0.38
CA GLU A 160 4.45 52.89 -0.07
C GLU A 160 5.12 51.55 0.43
N GLU A 161 6.29 51.12 -0.07
CA GLU A 161 6.99 49.88 0.34
C GLU A 161 7.95 50.10 1.54
N ILE A 162 8.26 49.13 2.43
CA ILE A 162 9.43 48.22 2.33
C ILE A 162 9.43 47.16 3.45
N VAL A 163 9.51 45.87 3.06
CA VAL A 163 10.29 44.72 3.62
C VAL A 163 10.33 44.46 5.15
N SER A 164 10.16 43.17 5.58
CA SER A 164 11.16 42.40 6.38
C SER A 164 10.62 41.20 7.23
N VAL A 165 11.15 40.00 6.93
CA VAL A 165 11.51 38.89 7.86
C VAL A 165 10.42 38.09 8.63
N CYS A 166 10.24 36.85 8.15
CA CYS A 166 10.22 35.55 8.88
C CYS A 166 9.37 35.35 10.16
N GLY A 167 8.42 34.39 10.10
CA GLY A 167 7.61 33.96 11.25
C GLY A 167 7.08 32.52 11.19
N THR A 168 7.91 31.53 10.84
CA THR A 168 7.44 30.12 10.87
C THR A 168 7.25 29.59 12.30
N LYS A 169 6.11 28.93 12.60
CA LYS A 169 6.04 27.54 13.11
C LYS A 169 4.68 27.11 13.70
N THR A 170 4.22 25.96 13.24
CA THR A 170 3.36 24.99 13.95
C THR A 170 3.86 24.67 15.37
N THR A 171 2.98 24.38 16.35
CA THR A 171 2.82 23.04 17.01
C THR A 171 2.06 23.07 18.37
N ARG A 172 1.12 22.11 18.55
CA ARG A 172 0.55 21.47 19.79
C ARG A 172 0.41 22.24 21.12
N ALA A 173 -0.86 22.35 21.55
CA ALA A 173 -1.46 21.70 22.73
C ALA A 173 -0.77 21.68 24.12
N SER A 174 -1.56 21.99 25.16
CA SER A 174 -1.86 21.01 26.22
C SER A 174 -3.22 21.26 26.89
N LEU A 175 -3.77 20.24 27.54
CA LEU A 175 -4.90 20.31 28.46
C LEU A 175 -4.36 20.48 29.89
N VAL A 176 -4.86 21.47 30.64
CA VAL A 176 -4.73 21.53 32.11
C VAL A 176 -6.10 21.90 32.68
N ARG A 177 -6.40 21.33 33.86
CA ARG A 177 -7.70 21.36 34.52
C ARG A 177 -7.48 21.79 35.97
N LEU A 178 -8.15 22.85 36.40
CA LEU A 178 -8.27 23.25 37.81
C LEU A 178 -9.77 23.42 38.08
N ILE A 179 -10.35 22.51 38.89
CA ILE A 179 -10.81 22.74 40.27
C ILE A 179 -12.09 23.56 40.22
#